data_AF-A0A946ACL7-F1
#
_entry.id   AF-A0A946ACL7-F1
#
_cell.length_a   1.000
_cell.length_b   1.000
_cell.length_c   1.000
_cell.angle_alpha   90.00
_cell.angle_beta   90.00
_cell.angle_gamma   90.00
#
_symmetry.space_group_name_H-M   'P 1'
#
loop_
_entity.id
_entity.type
_entity.pdbx_description
1 polymer ?
#
loop_
_entity_poly.entity_id
_entity_poly.type
_entity_poly.pdbx_seq_one_letter_code
_entity_poly.pdbx_strand_id
1 'polypeptide(L)'
;MTRTMGQAGRWANGMALIVFLATGQAVVAQDSEINAVNSLILGAVDACTVQPAQACVDMGWSFAGLAPADGLDASDLSEVRRTLGVWFEATQLILPPRARALVGLGMLLFDGRGPDRLIAGFDNDGDGTVSQTELLADVRLDERPMSVLITDPDAIDRESLALRLELPPGLLQGVFER
;
A
#
# COMPACT_ATOMS: atom_id res chain seq x y z
N MET A 1 80.92 -22.96 10.74
CA MET A 1 80.80 -24.03 9.73
C MET A 1 79.32 -24.40 9.58
N THR A 2 78.76 -24.18 8.38
CA THR A 2 77.61 -24.88 7.76
C THR A 2 76.40 -25.29 8.60
N ARG A 3 75.20 -24.74 8.31
CA ARG A 3 74.23 -25.34 7.35
C ARG A 3 73.00 -24.45 7.13
N THR A 4 72.51 -24.59 5.90
CA THR A 4 71.35 -24.04 5.21
C THR A 4 70.00 -24.62 5.66
N MET A 5 68.91 -23.89 5.30
CA MET A 5 67.50 -24.26 5.02
C MET A 5 66.59 -23.24 5.72
N GLY A 6 65.61 -22.56 5.12
CA GLY A 6 64.96 -22.62 3.80
C GLY A 6 63.52 -22.11 3.98
N GLN A 7 62.94 -21.47 2.94
CA GLN A 7 61.51 -21.10 2.78
C GLN A 7 60.93 -20.00 3.70
N ALA A 8 60.00 -19.14 3.32
CA ALA A 8 59.31 -18.83 2.05
C ALA A 8 58.69 -17.42 2.25
N GLY A 9 58.70 -16.56 1.23
CA GLY A 9 57.46 -16.20 0.54
C GLY A 9 56.70 -15.03 1.19
N ARG A 10 56.96 -13.80 0.75
CA ARG A 10 56.02 -12.67 0.89
C ARG A 10 55.89 -11.96 -0.45
N TRP A 11 54.98 -12.49 -1.26
CA TRP A 11 54.46 -11.82 -2.45
C TRP A 11 53.28 -10.93 -2.06
N ALA A 12 53.23 -9.76 -2.68
CA ALA A 12 52.05 -8.94 -2.97
C ALA A 12 51.19 -8.42 -1.79
N ASN A 13 51.54 -7.22 -1.31
CA ASN A 13 50.55 -6.30 -0.76
C ASN A 13 49.82 -5.62 -1.91
N GLY A 14 48.57 -6.00 -2.16
CA GLY A 14 47.72 -5.32 -3.11
C GLY A 14 46.40 -6.02 -3.28
N MET A 15 45.40 -5.66 -2.47
CA MET A 15 43.99 -5.53 -2.86
C MET A 15 43.07 -5.32 -1.65
N ALA A 16 41.96 -4.64 -1.94
CA ALA A 16 40.70 -4.60 -1.21
C ALA A 16 40.54 -3.56 -0.09
N LEU A 17 40.23 -2.33 -0.50
CA LEU A 17 39.38 -1.43 0.27
C LEU A 17 38.29 -0.83 -0.63
N ILE A 18 37.32 -1.63 -1.06
CA ILE A 18 36.03 -1.15 -1.60
C ILE A 18 34.93 -2.12 -1.17
N VAL A 19 34.39 -1.97 0.04
CA VAL A 19 33.11 -2.56 0.44
C VAL A 19 32.51 -1.62 1.50
N PHE A 20 31.72 -0.60 1.13
CA PHE A 20 30.81 0.09 2.08
C PHE A 20 29.79 1.08 1.47
N LEU A 21 29.45 1.00 0.18
CA LEU A 21 28.51 1.98 -0.45
C LEU A 21 27.12 1.43 -0.79
N ALA A 22 26.85 0.14 -0.60
CA ALA A 22 25.57 -0.47 -1.00
C ALA A 22 24.51 -0.54 0.11
N THR A 23 24.85 -0.31 1.38
CA THR A 23 23.91 -0.48 2.51
C THR A 23 23.08 0.77 2.82
N GLY A 24 23.46 1.96 2.32
CA GLY A 24 22.77 3.21 2.65
C GLY A 24 21.47 3.45 1.89
N GLN A 25 21.35 2.96 0.65
CA GLN A 25 20.20 3.26 -0.20
C GLN A 25 18.94 2.51 0.23
N ALA A 26 19.08 1.27 0.70
CA ALA A 26 17.94 0.45 1.15
C ALA A 26 17.31 0.99 2.46
N VAL A 27 18.14 1.47 3.41
CA VAL A 27 17.65 2.03 4.68
C VAL A 27 16.90 3.34 4.46
N VAL A 28 17.42 4.23 3.60
CA VAL A 28 16.77 5.51 3.31
C VAL A 28 15.44 5.35 2.57
N ALA A 29 15.35 4.39 1.63
CA ALA A 29 14.09 4.09 0.94
C ALA A 29 13.02 3.59 1.92
N GLN A 30 13.38 2.68 2.82
CA GLN A 30 12.48 2.16 3.87
C GLN A 30 11.99 3.28 4.82
N ASP A 31 12.87 4.17 5.28
CA ASP A 31 12.47 5.30 6.13
C ASP A 31 11.49 6.24 5.42
N SER A 32 11.70 6.47 4.11
CA SER A 32 10.82 7.34 3.33
C SER A 32 9.39 6.76 3.19
N GLU A 33 9.27 5.46 2.98
CA GLU A 33 7.99 4.75 2.85
C GLU A 33 7.23 4.70 4.16
N ILE A 34 7.93 4.43 5.27
CA ILE A 34 7.36 4.49 6.62
C ILE A 34 6.81 5.89 6.90
N ASN A 35 7.58 6.93 6.57
CA ASN A 35 7.16 8.31 6.76
C ASN A 35 5.98 8.71 5.86
N ALA A 36 5.93 8.22 4.62
CA ALA A 36 4.81 8.45 3.72
C ALA A 36 3.49 7.91 4.30
N VAL A 37 3.49 6.66 4.77
CA VAL A 37 2.28 6.05 5.36
C VAL A 37 1.91 6.72 6.70
N ASN A 38 2.89 7.08 7.53
CA ASN A 38 2.60 7.82 8.77
C ASN A 38 1.95 9.17 8.47
N SER A 39 2.41 9.86 7.41
CA SER A 39 1.84 11.15 6.99
C SER A 39 0.43 10.98 6.44
N LEU A 40 0.17 9.91 5.67
CA LEU A 40 -1.17 9.50 5.25
C LEU A 40 -2.08 9.28 6.46
N ILE A 41 -1.66 8.48 7.45
CA ILE A 41 -2.48 8.17 8.64
C ILE A 41 -2.82 9.44 9.42
N LEU A 42 -1.85 10.34 9.60
CA LEU A 42 -2.08 11.60 10.32
C LEU A 42 -3.04 12.52 9.57
N GLY A 43 -2.93 12.61 8.25
CA GLY A 43 -3.86 13.38 7.41
C GLY A 43 -5.26 12.76 7.34
N ALA A 44 -5.33 11.43 7.25
CA ALA A 44 -6.56 10.68 7.01
C ALA A 44 -7.57 10.83 8.15
N VAL A 45 -7.11 11.07 9.39
CA VAL A 45 -8.02 11.30 10.51
C VAL A 45 -8.94 12.50 10.20
N ASP A 46 -8.39 13.63 9.79
CA ASP A 46 -9.22 14.81 9.50
C ASP A 46 -10.02 14.62 8.20
N ALA A 47 -9.35 14.22 7.12
CA ALA A 47 -9.97 14.08 5.80
C ALA A 47 -11.09 13.02 5.76
N CYS A 48 -10.96 11.92 6.51
CA CYS A 48 -11.92 10.81 6.46
C CYS A 48 -12.95 10.83 7.59
N THR A 49 -12.73 11.57 8.68
CA THR A 49 -13.65 11.56 9.83
C THR A 49 -14.35 12.89 10.09
N VAL A 50 -13.87 13.99 9.51
CA VAL A 50 -14.40 15.34 9.72
C VAL A 50 -14.87 15.99 8.43
N GLN A 51 -14.07 15.91 7.37
CA GLN A 51 -14.37 16.55 6.08
C GLN A 51 -15.35 15.73 5.23
N PRO A 52 -15.99 16.32 4.20
CA PRO A 52 -16.78 15.56 3.23
C PRO A 52 -15.98 14.41 2.62
N ALA A 53 -16.65 13.28 2.36
CA ALA A 53 -16.00 12.03 1.95
C ALA A 53 -15.06 12.15 0.74
N GLN A 54 -15.33 13.09 -0.18
CA GLN A 54 -14.43 13.38 -1.31
C GLN A 54 -13.01 13.74 -0.85
N ALA A 55 -12.84 14.48 0.25
CA ALA A 55 -11.52 14.84 0.76
C ALA A 55 -10.69 13.61 1.16
N CYS A 56 -11.33 12.56 1.67
CA CYS A 56 -10.69 11.28 1.98
C CYS A 56 -10.23 10.55 0.71
N VAL A 57 -11.05 10.58 -0.35
CA VAL A 57 -10.73 9.97 -1.65
C VAL A 57 -9.54 10.70 -2.29
N ASP A 58 -9.59 12.03 -2.32
CA ASP A 58 -8.53 12.87 -2.88
C ASP A 58 -7.19 12.66 -2.16
N MET A 59 -7.22 12.49 -0.84
CA MET A 59 -6.04 12.15 -0.06
C MET A 59 -5.47 10.78 -0.45
N GLY A 60 -6.33 9.78 -0.67
CA GLY A 60 -5.92 8.48 -1.17
C GLY A 60 -5.27 8.56 -2.55
N TRP A 61 -5.85 9.34 -3.46
CA TRP A 61 -5.29 9.61 -4.79
C TRP A 61 -3.91 10.27 -4.71
N SER A 62 -3.79 11.29 -3.86
CA SER A 62 -2.52 12.00 -3.66
C SER A 62 -1.45 11.08 -3.06
N PHE A 63 -1.82 10.14 -2.20
CA PHE A 63 -0.89 9.14 -1.67
C PHE A 63 -0.37 8.18 -2.75
N ALA A 64 -1.20 7.83 -3.73
CA ALA A 64 -0.77 7.10 -4.93
C ALA A 64 0.07 7.95 -5.90
N GLY A 65 0.25 9.25 -5.62
CA GLY A 65 0.99 10.18 -6.49
C GLY A 65 0.17 10.72 -7.66
N LEU A 66 -1.16 10.58 -7.62
CA LEU A 66 -2.06 10.89 -8.72
C LEU A 66 -2.79 12.23 -8.50
N ALA A 67 -3.02 12.98 -9.58
CA ALA A 67 -4.01 14.06 -9.57
C ALA A 67 -5.43 13.48 -9.74
N PRO A 68 -6.50 14.18 -9.32
CA PRO A 68 -7.87 13.64 -9.41
C PRO A 68 -8.35 13.26 -10.82
N ALA A 69 -7.73 13.84 -11.85
CA ALA A 69 -8.03 13.53 -13.26
C ALA A 69 -7.22 12.34 -13.81
N ASP A 70 -6.20 11.88 -13.07
CA ASP A 70 -5.36 10.76 -13.48
C ASP A 70 -6.02 9.44 -13.05
N GLY A 71 -5.99 8.45 -13.94
CA GLY A 71 -6.41 7.09 -13.64
C GLY A 71 -5.34 6.33 -12.86
N LEU A 72 -5.78 5.46 -11.95
CA LEU A 72 -4.94 4.54 -11.19
C LEU A 72 -4.71 3.28 -12.02
N ASP A 73 -3.46 2.93 -12.31
CA ASP A 73 -3.12 1.70 -13.04
C ASP A 73 -2.58 0.58 -12.13
N ALA A 74 -2.25 -0.57 -12.73
CA ALA A 74 -1.75 -1.73 -12.01
C ALA A 74 -0.36 -1.50 -11.38
N SER A 75 0.45 -0.64 -11.99
CA SER A 75 1.77 -0.26 -11.49
C SER A 75 1.65 0.66 -10.27
N ASP A 76 0.73 1.61 -10.29
CA ASP A 76 0.42 2.49 -9.17
C ASP A 76 -0.08 1.68 -7.96
N LEU A 77 -1.02 0.75 -8.19
CA LEU A 77 -1.51 -0.16 -7.15
C LEU A 77 -0.39 -1.02 -6.55
N SER A 78 0.53 -1.49 -7.38
CA SER A 78 1.68 -2.27 -6.92
C SER A 78 2.60 -1.45 -6.03
N GLU A 79 2.83 -0.18 -6.37
CA GLU A 79 3.67 0.74 -5.61
C GLU A 79 3.02 1.10 -4.26
N VAL A 80 1.71 1.37 -4.25
CA VAL A 80 0.93 1.57 -3.02
C VAL A 80 1.03 0.33 -2.12
N ARG A 81 0.81 -0.87 -2.67
CA ARG A 81 0.91 -2.13 -1.91
C ARG A 81 2.30 -2.35 -1.32
N ARG A 82 3.35 -2.06 -2.10
CA ARG A 82 4.75 -2.20 -1.70
C ARG A 82 5.07 -1.27 -0.54
N THR A 83 4.70 0.01 -0.67
CA THR A 83 4.86 1.05 0.36
C THR A 83 4.15 0.68 1.66
N LEU A 84 2.87 0.26 1.57
CA LEU A 84 2.12 -0.22 2.73
C LEU A 84 2.75 -1.47 3.37
N GLY A 85 3.30 -2.37 2.55
CA GLY A 85 3.99 -3.58 3.00
C GLY A 85 5.19 -3.27 3.88
N VAL A 86 6.05 -2.36 3.45
CA VAL A 86 7.23 -1.93 4.20
C VAL A 86 6.82 -1.27 5.53
N TRP A 87 5.82 -0.39 5.51
CA TRP A 87 5.29 0.21 6.73
C TRP A 87 4.70 -0.83 7.68
N PHE A 88 3.91 -1.78 7.18
CA PHE A 88 3.26 -2.78 8.03
C PHE A 88 4.28 -3.74 8.65
N GLU A 89 5.31 -4.15 7.91
CA GLU A 89 6.39 -4.98 8.44
C GLU A 89 7.07 -4.30 9.64
N ALA A 90 7.33 -3.00 9.52
CA ALA A 90 7.97 -2.19 10.56
C ALA A 90 7.05 -1.90 11.78
N THR A 91 5.73 -1.85 11.59
CA THR A 91 4.79 -1.34 12.61
C THR A 91 3.85 -2.40 13.19
N GLN A 92 3.73 -3.58 12.58
CA GLN A 92 2.74 -4.59 12.96
C GLN A 92 2.76 -4.95 14.46
N LEU A 93 3.92 -4.94 15.13
CA LEU A 93 4.03 -5.31 16.55
C LEU A 93 3.46 -4.27 17.51
N ILE A 94 3.30 -3.01 17.06
CA ILE A 94 2.76 -1.91 17.87
C ILE A 94 1.31 -1.56 17.51
N LEU A 95 0.77 -2.13 16.43
CA LEU A 95 -0.62 -1.93 16.04
C LEU A 95 -1.57 -2.64 17.01
N PRO A 96 -2.74 -2.04 17.32
CA PRO A 96 -3.82 -2.75 18.01
C PRO A 96 -4.17 -4.06 17.26
N PRO A 97 -4.47 -5.17 17.96
CA PRO A 97 -4.69 -6.47 17.32
C PRO A 97 -5.69 -6.44 16.17
N ARG A 98 -6.77 -5.66 16.32
CA ARG A 98 -7.80 -5.48 15.28
C ARG A 98 -7.26 -4.74 14.06
N ALA A 99 -6.54 -3.64 14.25
CA ALA A 99 -5.97 -2.87 13.15
C ALA A 99 -4.97 -3.73 12.36
N ARG A 100 -4.11 -4.46 13.07
CA ARG A 100 -3.18 -5.41 12.45
C ARG A 100 -3.89 -6.48 11.63
N ALA A 101 -4.97 -7.05 12.14
CA ALA A 101 -5.75 -8.07 11.43
C ALA A 101 -6.41 -7.50 10.16
N LEU A 102 -6.97 -6.29 10.23
CA LEU A 102 -7.62 -5.65 9.07
C LEU A 102 -6.60 -5.28 7.98
N VAL A 103 -5.46 -4.70 8.35
CA VAL A 103 -4.38 -4.40 7.39
C VAL A 103 -3.86 -5.69 6.75
N GLY A 104 -3.60 -6.72 7.56
CA GLY A 104 -3.15 -8.03 7.06
C GLY A 104 -4.16 -8.70 6.12
N LEU A 105 -5.45 -8.60 6.42
CA LEU A 105 -6.51 -9.09 5.53
C LEU A 105 -6.55 -8.31 4.21
N GLY A 106 -6.44 -6.98 4.25
CA GLY A 106 -6.38 -6.15 3.05
C GLY A 106 -5.20 -6.52 2.15
N MET A 107 -4.01 -6.70 2.74
CA MET A 107 -2.83 -7.16 2.01
C MET A 107 -3.02 -8.55 1.41
N LEU A 108 -3.59 -9.49 2.16
CA LEU A 108 -3.87 -10.85 1.66
C LEU A 108 -4.84 -10.82 0.48
N LEU A 109 -5.90 -10.01 0.53
CA LEU A 109 -6.86 -9.85 -0.56
C LEU A 109 -6.18 -9.26 -1.81
N PHE A 110 -5.36 -8.24 -1.62
CA PHE A 110 -4.58 -7.65 -2.70
C PHE A 110 -3.66 -8.67 -3.35
N ASP A 111 -2.84 -9.37 -2.55
CA ASP A 111 -1.84 -10.32 -3.03
C ASP A 111 -2.49 -11.56 -3.69
N GLY A 112 -3.64 -12.00 -3.19
CA GLY A 112 -4.39 -13.12 -3.76
C GLY A 112 -5.00 -12.80 -5.13
N ARG A 113 -5.44 -11.55 -5.34
CA ARG A 113 -6.08 -11.12 -6.59
C ARG A 113 -5.06 -10.65 -7.63
N GLY A 114 -4.09 -9.86 -7.18
CA GLY A 114 -3.12 -9.14 -7.99
C GLY A 114 -3.66 -7.80 -8.50
N PRO A 115 -2.77 -6.84 -8.81
CA PRO A 115 -3.13 -5.48 -9.24
C PRO A 115 -3.93 -5.47 -10.55
N ASP A 116 -3.55 -6.28 -11.54
CA ASP A 116 -4.23 -6.31 -12.85
C ASP A 116 -5.71 -6.70 -12.74
N ARG A 117 -6.02 -7.69 -11.89
CA ARG A 117 -7.40 -8.12 -11.65
C ARG A 117 -8.19 -7.14 -10.79
N LEU A 118 -7.51 -6.38 -9.94
CA LEU A 118 -8.15 -5.28 -9.20
C LEU A 118 -8.54 -4.18 -10.17
N ILE A 119 -7.62 -3.70 -11.02
CA ILE A 119 -7.92 -2.72 -12.06
C ILE A 119 -9.08 -3.19 -12.94
N ALA A 120 -8.99 -4.40 -13.50
CA ALA A 120 -10.04 -4.94 -14.37
C ALA A 120 -11.41 -5.10 -13.70
N GLY A 121 -11.49 -5.14 -12.36
CA GLY A 121 -12.76 -5.17 -11.64
C GLY A 121 -13.47 -3.81 -11.57
N PHE A 122 -12.72 -2.72 -11.71
CA PHE A 122 -13.23 -1.35 -11.61
C PHE A 122 -13.22 -0.59 -12.94
N ASP A 123 -12.22 -0.84 -13.80
CA ASP A 123 -12.07 -0.28 -15.15
C ASP A 123 -13.28 -0.66 -16.01
N ASN A 124 -14.21 0.28 -16.18
CA ASN A 124 -15.49 0.04 -16.80
C ASN A 124 -15.51 0.46 -18.27
N ASP A 125 -14.63 1.38 -18.67
CA ASP A 125 -14.49 1.80 -20.06
C ASP A 125 -13.38 1.05 -20.84
N GLY A 126 -12.53 0.29 -20.13
CA GLY A 126 -11.51 -0.58 -20.70
C GLY A 126 -10.25 0.15 -21.12
N ASP A 127 -9.96 1.32 -20.54
CA ASP A 127 -8.78 2.11 -20.89
C ASP A 127 -7.49 1.62 -20.19
N GLY A 128 -7.60 0.65 -19.28
CA GLY A 128 -6.50 0.06 -18.54
C GLY A 128 -6.16 0.78 -17.24
N THR A 129 -6.94 1.79 -16.86
CA THR A 129 -6.81 2.54 -15.62
C THR A 129 -8.15 2.62 -14.89
N VAL A 130 -8.13 3.09 -13.64
CA VAL A 130 -9.35 3.31 -12.84
C VAL A 130 -9.40 4.77 -12.44
N SER A 131 -10.38 5.50 -12.95
CA SER A 131 -10.68 6.85 -12.49
C SER A 131 -11.33 6.86 -11.10
N GLN A 132 -11.33 8.02 -10.42
CA GLN A 132 -12.08 8.15 -9.16
C GLN A 132 -13.58 7.83 -9.35
N THR A 133 -14.15 8.20 -10.49
CA THR A 133 -15.58 7.96 -10.77
C THR A 133 -15.87 6.46 -10.87
N GLU A 134 -14.98 5.69 -11.48
CA GLU A 134 -15.12 4.23 -11.58
C GLU A 134 -14.91 3.53 -10.25
N LEU A 135 -13.90 3.95 -9.47
CA LEU A 135 -13.69 3.41 -8.13
C LEU A 135 -14.92 3.63 -7.23
N LEU A 136 -15.57 4.77 -7.39
CA LEU A 136 -16.73 5.18 -6.59
C LEU A 136 -18.06 4.80 -7.24
N ALA A 137 -18.09 4.01 -8.32
CA ALA A 137 -19.32 3.68 -9.03
C ALA A 137 -20.38 3.01 -8.12
N ASP A 138 -19.93 2.30 -7.08
CA ASP A 138 -20.78 1.62 -6.09
C ASP A 138 -20.95 2.43 -4.79
N VAL A 139 -20.48 3.67 -4.75
CA VAL A 139 -20.47 4.53 -3.57
C VAL A 139 -21.13 5.88 -3.88
N ARG A 140 -22.19 6.20 -3.15
CA ARG A 140 -22.86 7.50 -3.25
C ARG A 140 -22.22 8.49 -2.29
N LEU A 141 -21.23 9.23 -2.77
CA LEU A 141 -20.63 10.31 -2.00
C LEU A 141 -21.63 11.42 -1.72
N ASP A 142 -21.60 11.94 -0.50
CA ASP A 142 -22.32 13.13 -0.06
C ASP A 142 -21.45 13.95 0.91
N GLU A 143 -22.04 14.98 1.52
CA GLU A 143 -21.35 15.91 2.42
C GLU A 143 -20.93 15.28 3.77
N ARG A 144 -21.32 14.04 4.05
CA ARG A 144 -20.92 13.36 5.28
C ARG A 144 -19.46 12.90 5.19
N PRO A 145 -18.77 12.76 6.34
CA PRO A 145 -17.46 12.14 6.36
C PRO A 145 -17.50 10.67 5.96
N MET A 146 -16.39 10.20 5.36
CA MET A 146 -16.23 8.80 4.95
C MET A 146 -16.50 7.82 6.10
N SER A 147 -16.08 8.16 7.33
CA SER A 147 -16.32 7.34 8.53
C SER A 147 -17.79 7.05 8.83
N VAL A 148 -18.68 7.96 8.46
CA VAL A 148 -20.15 7.81 8.58
C VAL A 148 -20.67 7.06 7.36
N LEU A 149 -20.23 7.48 6.16
CA LEU A 149 -20.69 6.94 4.89
C LEU A 149 -20.45 5.43 4.76
N ILE A 150 -19.28 4.92 5.16
CA ILE A 150 -18.97 3.49 5.06
C ILE A 150 -19.90 2.57 5.87
N THR A 151 -20.56 3.12 6.89
CA THR A 151 -21.49 2.38 7.74
C THR A 151 -22.93 2.45 7.24
N ASP A 152 -23.22 3.35 6.30
CA ASP A 152 -24.56 3.54 5.74
C ASP A 152 -24.83 2.50 4.63
N PRO A 153 -25.79 1.58 4.81
CA PRO A 153 -26.11 0.58 3.80
C PRO A 153 -26.71 1.18 2.52
N ASP A 154 -27.29 2.39 2.57
CA ASP A 154 -27.89 3.05 1.41
C ASP A 154 -26.86 3.87 0.60
N ALA A 155 -25.66 4.08 1.17
CA ALA A 155 -24.57 4.82 0.53
C ALA A 155 -23.59 3.93 -0.23
N ILE A 156 -23.56 2.62 0.05
CA ILE A 156 -22.64 1.67 -0.59
C ILE A 156 -23.41 0.46 -1.12
N ASP A 157 -23.32 0.23 -2.42
CA ASP A 157 -23.76 -1.03 -3.04
C ASP A 157 -22.72 -2.13 -2.74
N ARG A 158 -22.90 -2.78 -1.59
CA ARG A 158 -22.00 -3.83 -1.12
C ARG A 158 -22.04 -5.10 -1.98
N GLU A 159 -23.14 -5.34 -2.69
CA GLU A 159 -23.26 -6.51 -3.57
C GLU A 159 -22.46 -6.29 -4.86
N SER A 160 -22.66 -5.15 -5.51
CA SER A 160 -21.88 -4.75 -6.68
C SER A 160 -20.38 -4.67 -6.36
N LEU A 161 -20.01 -4.04 -5.23
CA LEU A 161 -18.62 -3.97 -4.80
C LEU A 161 -18.00 -5.34 -4.55
N ALA A 162 -18.75 -6.28 -3.96
CA ALA A 162 -18.28 -7.65 -3.77
C ALA A 162 -18.06 -8.37 -5.10
N LEU A 163 -18.92 -8.14 -6.10
CA LEU A 163 -18.77 -8.71 -7.44
C LEU A 163 -17.52 -8.17 -8.15
N ARG A 164 -17.27 -6.86 -8.09
CA ARG A 164 -16.06 -6.24 -8.67
C ARG A 164 -14.77 -6.77 -8.05
N LEU A 165 -14.81 -7.02 -6.74
CA LEU A 165 -13.68 -7.59 -6.00
C LEU A 165 -13.61 -9.13 -6.12
N GLU A 166 -14.61 -9.77 -6.75
CA GLU A 166 -14.87 -11.22 -6.80
C GLU A 166 -14.80 -11.87 -5.41
N LEU A 167 -15.39 -11.21 -4.42
CA LEU A 167 -15.43 -11.72 -3.05
C LEU A 167 -16.61 -12.69 -2.86
N PRO A 168 -16.46 -13.69 -1.98
CA PRO A 168 -17.58 -14.53 -1.58
C PRO A 168 -18.74 -13.69 -1.00
N PRO A 169 -20.00 -14.09 -1.24
CA PRO A 169 -21.15 -13.43 -0.64
C PRO A 169 -21.02 -13.33 0.88
N GLY A 170 -21.28 -12.15 1.44
CA GLY A 170 -21.26 -11.90 2.89
C GLY A 170 -19.90 -11.57 3.50
N LEU A 171 -18.80 -11.63 2.75
CA LEU A 171 -17.48 -11.26 3.28
C LEU A 171 -17.41 -9.77 3.66
N LEU A 172 -17.99 -8.88 2.86
CA LEU A 172 -18.05 -7.44 3.18
C LEU A 172 -19.00 -7.14 4.35
N GLN A 173 -20.10 -7.89 4.50
CA GLN A 173 -21.05 -7.71 5.61
C GLN A 173 -20.35 -7.91 6.97
N GLY A 174 -19.57 -8.99 7.14
CA GLY A 174 -18.85 -9.24 8.39
C GLY A 174 -17.74 -8.22 8.72
N VAL A 175 -17.27 -7.43 7.75
CA VAL A 175 -16.26 -6.37 7.97
C VAL A 175 -16.91 -5.06 8.43
N PHE A 176 -18.10 -4.73 7.89
CA PHE A 176 -18.79 -3.46 8.12
C PHE A 176 -19.91 -3.54 9.17
N GLU A 177 -20.47 -4.72 9.43
CA GLU A 177 -21.48 -4.91 10.47
C GLU A 177 -20.81 -4.92 11.85
N ARG A 178 -21.17 -3.93 12.66
CA ARG A 178 -21.02 -3.93 14.12
C ARG A 178 -22.34 -3.58 14.76
#